data_AF-A0AAD9JKI1-F1
#
_entry.id   AF-A0AAD9JKI1-F1
#
_cell.length_a   1.000
_cell.length_b   1.000
_cell.length_c   1.000
_cell.angle_alpha   90.00
_cell.angle_beta   90.00
_cell.angle_gamma   90.00
#
_symmetry.space_group_name_H-M   'P 1'
#
loop_
_entity.id
_entity.type
_entity.pdbx_description
1 polymer ?
#
loop_
_entity_poly.entity_id
_entity_poly.type
_entity_poly.pdbx_seq_one_letter_code
_entity_poly.pdbx_strand_id
1 'polypeptide(L)'
;MWNNCIQLHAKQSKGCTPRFSVANERKIGLAWQQSLHSVNCQFKSGRYKLYDELLTGGRGQKPATTNVALQIVLQDSAISNTKMCYLLTSVNVPPLSRRRMQKNSQHGRQHKCTACNG
;
A
#
# COMPACT_ATOMS: atom_id res chain seq x y z
N MET A 1 -5.89 8.37 8.56
CA MET A 1 -6.06 7.23 9.48
C MET A 1 -6.29 7.69 10.92
N TRP A 2 -5.27 8.19 11.63
CA TRP A 2 -5.33 8.51 13.07
C TRP A 2 -6.51 9.40 13.49
N ASN A 3 -6.71 10.55 12.84
CA ASN A 3 -7.83 11.45 13.16
C ASN A 3 -9.20 10.78 13.00
N ASN A 4 -9.34 9.94 11.96
CA ASN A 4 -10.58 9.20 11.73
C ASN A 4 -10.79 8.14 12.82
N CYS A 5 -9.74 7.43 13.24
CA CYS A 5 -9.82 6.48 14.35
C CYS A 5 -10.17 7.15 15.68
N ILE A 6 -9.61 8.33 15.98
CA ILE A 6 -9.97 9.12 17.17
C ILE A 6 -11.46 9.45 17.16
N GLN A 7 -11.98 9.95 16.02
CA GLN A 7 -13.40 10.29 15.88
C GLN A 7 -14.32 9.06 16.01
N LEU A 8 -13.96 7.93 15.39
CA LEU A 8 -14.73 6.69 15.50
C LEU A 8 -14.71 6.13 16.92
N HIS A 9 -13.57 6.16 17.59
CA HIS A 9 -13.43 5.74 18.98
C HIS A 9 -14.27 6.60 19.91
N ALA A 10 -14.25 7.92 19.77
CA ALA A 10 -15.07 8.83 20.58
C ALA A 10 -16.58 8.52 20.44
N LYS A 11 -17.02 8.08 19.25
CA LYS A 11 -18.41 7.67 19.00
C LYS A 11 -18.76 6.32 19.61
N GLN A 12 -17.85 5.35 19.57
CA GLN A 12 -18.10 3.96 19.99
C GLN A 12 -17.73 3.66 21.45
N SER A 13 -16.78 4.41 22.02
CA SER A 13 -16.22 4.20 23.36
C SER A 13 -16.28 5.50 24.14
N LYS A 14 -17.50 5.92 24.50
CA LYS A 14 -17.75 7.15 25.29
C LYS A 14 -16.98 7.09 26.61
N GLY A 15 -16.29 8.19 26.94
CA GLY A 15 -15.52 8.30 28.19
C GLY A 15 -14.18 7.56 28.20
N CYS A 16 -13.81 6.85 27.13
CA CYS A 16 -12.50 6.21 27.03
C CYS A 16 -11.45 7.20 26.47
N THR A 17 -10.29 7.29 27.11
CA THR A 17 -9.15 8.08 26.60
C THR A 17 -8.54 7.37 25.40
N PRO A 18 -8.46 8.01 24.21
CA PRO A 18 -7.93 7.38 23.01
C PRO A 18 -6.42 7.15 23.13
N ARG A 19 -6.01 5.89 23.25
CA ARG A 19 -4.62 5.45 23.11
C ARG A 19 -4.57 4.31 22.12
N PHE A 20 -4.00 4.53 20.95
CA PHE A 20 -4.00 3.53 19.89
C PHE A 20 -2.63 2.91 19.68
N SER A 21 -2.66 1.62 19.38
CA SER A 21 -1.53 0.84 18.88
C SER A 21 -1.90 0.19 17.55
N VAL A 22 -0.90 -0.13 16.75
CA VAL A 22 -1.11 -0.87 15.50
C VAL A 22 -1.60 -2.27 15.84
N ALA A 23 -2.77 -2.64 15.33
CA ALA A 23 -3.39 -3.95 15.57
C ALA A 23 -2.99 -4.99 14.53
N ASN A 24 -2.97 -4.58 13.26
CA ASN A 24 -2.54 -5.43 12.16
C ASN A 24 -1.88 -4.57 11.10
N GLU A 25 -0.81 -5.09 10.52
CA GLU A 25 -0.15 -4.52 9.35
C GLU A 25 -0.20 -5.53 8.21
N ARG A 26 -0.46 -5.04 7.01
CA ARG A 26 -0.42 -5.84 5.80
C ARG A 26 0.37 -5.11 4.74
N LYS A 27 1.51 -5.68 4.39
CA LYS A 27 2.32 -5.21 3.26
C LYS A 27 1.70 -5.65 1.93
N ILE A 28 1.51 -4.71 1.02
CA ILE A 28 1.03 -4.91 -0.34
C ILE A 28 2.07 -4.38 -1.30
N GLY A 29 3.01 -5.24 -1.62
CA GLY A 29 4.14 -4.81 -2.40
C GLY A 29 5.01 -3.83 -1.60
N LEU A 30 5.23 -2.61 -2.10
CA LEU A 30 5.93 -1.53 -1.38
C LEU A 30 5.00 -0.70 -0.49
N ALA A 31 3.69 -0.91 -0.61
CA ALA A 31 2.68 -0.17 0.11
C ALA A 31 2.20 -0.91 1.36
N TRP A 32 1.55 -0.20 2.28
CA TRP A 32 1.09 -0.76 3.55
C TRP A 32 -0.41 -0.51 3.80
N GLN A 33 -1.06 -1.46 4.46
CA GLN A 33 -2.36 -1.29 5.09
C GLN A 33 -2.21 -1.51 6.59
N GLN A 34 -2.90 -0.70 7.38
CA GLN A 34 -2.86 -0.80 8.83
C GLN A 34 -4.27 -0.72 9.42
N SER A 35 -4.50 -1.45 10.50
CA SER A 35 -5.63 -1.22 11.41
C SER A 35 -5.09 -0.85 12.78
N LEU A 36 -5.80 0.02 13.48
CA LEU A 36 -5.50 0.43 14.85
C LEU A 36 -6.45 -0.26 15.83
N HIS A 37 -5.98 -0.48 17.04
CA HIS A 37 -6.84 -0.84 18.18
C HIS A 37 -6.56 0.11 19.33
N SER A 38 -7.57 0.33 20.17
CA SER A 38 -7.36 1.02 21.44
C SER A 38 -6.69 0.08 22.43
N VAL A 39 -5.73 0.57 23.18
CA VAL A 39 -5.09 -0.17 24.28
C VAL A 39 -5.98 -0.18 25.52
N ASN A 40 -6.88 0.80 25.63
CA ASN A 40 -7.70 1.03 26.82
C ASN A 40 -9.11 0.43 26.72
N CYS A 41 -9.54 -0.01 25.53
CA CYS A 41 -10.86 -0.61 25.32
C CYS A 41 -10.86 -1.57 24.12
N GLN A 42 -11.98 -2.22 23.86
CA GLN A 42 -12.13 -3.20 22.77
C GLN A 42 -12.29 -2.59 21.37
N PHE A 43 -12.13 -1.26 21.22
CA PHE A 43 -12.23 -0.60 19.92
C PHE A 43 -11.15 -1.11 18.97
N LYS A 44 -11.58 -1.49 17.75
CA LYS A 44 -10.71 -1.84 16.63
C LYS A 44 -11.20 -1.10 15.39
N SER A 45 -10.29 -0.43 14.70
CA SER A 45 -10.60 0.26 13.46
C SER A 45 -10.68 -0.72 12.28
N GLY A 46 -11.32 -0.28 11.20
CA GLY A 46 -11.13 -0.90 9.90
C GLY A 46 -9.67 -0.81 9.41
N ARG A 47 -9.36 -1.49 8.30
CA ARG A 47 -8.06 -1.36 7.63
C ARG A 47 -8.02 -0.09 6.79
N TYR A 48 -7.02 0.74 7.03
CA TYR A 48 -6.69 1.91 6.22
C TYR A 48 -5.56 1.57 5.25
N LYS A 49 -5.67 2.09 4.03
CA LYS A 49 -4.60 2.07 3.04
C LYS A 49 -3.69 3.25 3.32
N LEU A 50 -2.39 3.01 3.45
CA LEU A 50 -1.36 4.05 3.56
C LEU A 50 -0.76 4.37 2.18
N TYR A 51 -1.57 4.26 1.14
CA TYR A 51 -1.18 4.43 -0.24
C TYR A 51 -2.38 4.83 -1.07
N ASP A 52 -2.11 5.53 -2.16
CA ASP A 52 -3.13 5.85 -3.16
C ASP A 52 -3.33 4.67 -4.11
N GLU A 53 -4.59 4.43 -4.44
CA GLU A 53 -4.96 3.43 -5.43
C GLU A 53 -4.98 4.04 -6.81
N LEU A 54 -4.40 3.32 -7.76
CA LEU A 54 -4.56 3.66 -9.16
C LEU A 54 -5.99 3.30 -9.59
N LEU A 55 -6.68 4.26 -10.17
CA LEU A 55 -8.02 4.03 -10.71
C LEU A 55 -7.91 3.13 -11.94
N THR A 56 -8.33 1.88 -11.78
CA THR A 56 -8.48 0.93 -12.89
C THR A 56 -9.97 0.65 -13.11
N GLY A 57 -10.39 0.50 -14.37
CA GLY A 57 -11.78 0.16 -14.71
C GLY A 57 -12.18 -1.29 -14.41
N GLY A 58 -11.21 -2.14 -14.07
CA GLY A 58 -11.43 -3.56 -13.78
C GLY A 58 -11.99 -3.84 -12.39
N ARG A 59 -12.75 -4.94 -12.26
CA ARG A 59 -13.20 -5.46 -10.96
C ARG A 59 -12.01 -6.04 -10.18
N GLY A 60 -11.95 -5.76 -8.87
CA GLY A 60 -10.98 -6.36 -7.96
C GLY A 60 -10.18 -5.35 -7.15
N GLN A 61 -9.13 -5.84 -6.46
CA GLN A 61 -8.26 -4.98 -5.67
C GLN A 61 -7.44 -4.06 -6.58
N LYS A 62 -7.63 -2.75 -6.41
CA LYS A 62 -6.88 -1.73 -7.15
C LYS A 62 -5.40 -1.75 -6.74
N PRO A 63 -4.47 -1.64 -7.70
CA PRO A 63 -3.05 -1.63 -7.39
C PRO A 63 -2.66 -0.32 -6.70
N ALA A 64 -1.67 -0.38 -5.81
CA ALA A 64 -1.09 0.82 -5.22
C ALA A 64 -0.30 1.60 -6.28
N THR A 65 -0.50 2.91 -6.35
CA THR A 65 0.17 3.80 -7.31
C THR A 65 1.68 3.65 -7.25
N THR A 66 2.28 3.61 -6.05
CA THR A 66 3.72 3.42 -5.84
C THR A 66 4.26 2.14 -6.49
N ASN A 67 3.50 1.05 -6.44
CA ASN A 67 3.90 -0.23 -7.01
C ASN A 67 3.93 -0.20 -8.55
N VAL A 68 2.99 0.53 -9.16
CA VAL A 68 2.89 0.67 -10.61
C VAL A 68 3.93 1.66 -11.11
N ALA A 69 4.09 2.81 -10.43
CA ALA A 69 5.07 3.83 -10.76
C ALA A 69 6.50 3.25 -10.78
N LEU A 70 6.87 2.45 -9.79
CA LEU A 70 8.15 1.76 -9.80
C LEU A 70 8.33 0.89 -11.05
N GLN A 71 7.29 0.16 -11.46
CA GLN A 71 7.38 -0.71 -12.63
C GLN A 71 7.47 0.07 -13.95
N ILE A 72 6.83 1.23 -14.05
CA ILE A 72 6.99 2.12 -15.21
C ILE A 72 8.45 2.56 -15.30
N VAL A 73 9.03 3.04 -14.20
CA VAL A 73 10.45 3.44 -14.17
C VAL A 73 11.39 2.29 -14.49
N LEU A 74 11.11 1.09 -13.96
CA LEU A 74 11.94 -0.08 -14.25
C LEU A 74 11.92 -0.46 -15.73
N GLN A 75 10.81 -0.24 -16.45
CA GLN A 75 10.71 -0.48 -17.89
C GLN A 75 11.53 0.49 -18.73
N ASP A 76 11.76 1.71 -18.23
CA ASP A 76 12.62 2.73 -18.85
C ASP A 76 14.07 2.68 -18.37
N SER A 77 14.39 1.72 -17.49
CA SER A 77 15.72 1.59 -16.91
C SER A 77 16.41 0.31 -17.36
N ALA A 78 17.74 0.28 -17.28
CA ALA A 78 18.52 -0.96 -17.42
C ALA A 78 18.47 -1.86 -16.15
N ILE A 79 17.69 -1.48 -15.13
CA ILE A 79 17.60 -2.21 -13.86
C ILE A 79 16.55 -3.31 -13.99
N SER A 80 17.00 -4.56 -13.87
CA SER A 80 16.09 -5.70 -13.84
C SER A 80 15.30 -5.76 -12.52
N ASN A 81 14.13 -6.41 -12.56
CA ASN A 81 13.34 -6.70 -11.36
C ASN A 81 14.16 -7.38 -10.25
N THR A 82 15.11 -8.25 -10.62
CA THR A 82 16.02 -8.91 -9.67
C THR A 82 16.96 -7.93 -9.00
N LYS A 83 17.60 -7.04 -9.78
CA LYS A 83 18.48 -5.99 -9.25
C LYS A 83 17.72 -5.03 -8.33
N MET A 84 16.46 -4.70 -8.68
CA MET A 84 15.62 -3.89 -7.81
C MET A 84 15.31 -4.58 -6.48
N CYS A 85 15.06 -5.89 -6.46
CA CYS A 85 14.89 -6.62 -5.20
C CYS A 85 16.15 -6.56 -4.33
N TYR A 86 17.35 -6.65 -4.92
CA TYR A 86 18.59 -6.49 -4.17
C TYR A 86 18.72 -5.09 -3.59
N LEU A 87 18.47 -4.05 -4.39
CA LEU A 87 18.51 -2.65 -3.93
C LEU A 87 17.56 -2.43 -2.75
N LEU A 88 16.30 -2.88 -2.87
CA LEU A 88 15.32 -2.76 -1.78
C LEU A 88 15.79 -3.47 -0.51
N THR A 89 16.37 -4.66 -0.65
CA THR A 89 16.90 -5.42 0.49
C THR A 89 18.08 -4.69 1.14
N SER A 90 18.97 -4.09 0.36
CA SER A 90 20.11 -3.31 0.86
C SER A 90 19.70 -2.08 1.66
N VAL A 91 18.53 -1.51 1.39
CA VAL A 91 17.98 -0.36 2.13
C VAL A 91 16.95 -0.77 3.19
N ASN A 92 16.95 -2.04 3.61
CA ASN A 92 16.02 -2.59 4.60
C ASN A 92 14.53 -2.43 4.24
N VAL A 93 14.20 -2.36 2.96
CA VAL A 93 12.83 -2.37 2.47
C VAL A 93 12.50 -3.79 2.00
N PRO A 94 11.58 -4.52 2.68
CA PRO A 94 11.28 -5.89 2.27
C PRO A 94 10.82 -5.94 0.80
N PRO A 95 11.48 -6.74 -0.05
CA PRO A 95 11.25 -6.67 -1.49
C PRO A 95 9.86 -7.16 -1.90
N LEU A 96 9.46 -6.74 -3.10
CA LEU A 96 8.27 -7.27 -3.77
C LEU A 96 8.46 -8.75 -4.09
N SER A 97 7.44 -9.58 -3.88
CA SER A 97 7.51 -10.96 -4.36
C SER A 97 7.56 -11.00 -5.89
N ARG A 98 8.30 -11.96 -6.47
CA ARG A 98 8.49 -12.06 -7.94
C ARG A 98 7.17 -12.10 -8.71
N ARG A 99 6.17 -12.83 -8.19
CA ARG A 99 4.81 -12.89 -8.76
C ARG A 99 4.13 -11.51 -8.79
N ARG A 100 4.30 -10.71 -7.74
CA ARG A 100 3.74 -9.34 -7.67
C ARG A 100 4.49 -8.40 -8.60
N MET A 101 5.82 -8.53 -8.71
CA MET A 101 6.63 -7.77 -9.68
C MET A 101 6.11 -7.98 -11.11
N GLN A 102 5.91 -9.23 -11.52
CA GLN A 102 5.38 -9.57 -12.85
C GLN A 102 3.99 -8.96 -13.09
N LYS A 103 3.07 -9.11 -12.12
CA LYS A 103 1.73 -8.52 -12.21
C LYS A 103 1.78 -6.99 -12.32
N ASN A 104 2.61 -6.33 -11.51
CA ASN A 104 2.73 -4.87 -11.54
C ASN A 104 3.40 -4.40 -12.85
N SER A 105 4.31 -5.18 -13.43
CA SER A 105 4.90 -4.88 -14.73
C SER A 105 3.85 -4.83 -15.84
N GLN A 106 2.89 -5.77 -15.85
CA GLN A 106 1.77 -5.75 -16.78
C GLN A 106 0.92 -4.49 -16.63
N HIS A 107 0.61 -4.07 -15.40
CA HIS A 107 -0.12 -2.82 -15.15
C HIS A 107 0.71 -1.61 -15.60
N GLY A 108 2.01 -1.58 -15.29
CA GLY A 108 2.91 -0.51 -15.73
C GLY A 108 2.94 -0.36 -17.25
N ARG A 109 2.99 -1.47 -18.01
CA ARG A 109 2.93 -1.42 -19.49
C ARG A 109 1.63 -0.79 -19.97
N GLN A 110 0.50 -1.21 -19.43
CA GLN A 110 -0.81 -0.67 -19.81
C GLN A 110 -0.91 0.84 -19.54
N HIS A 111 -0.41 1.31 -18.40
CA HIS A 111 -0.45 2.73 -18.04
C HIS A 111 0.56 3.59 -18.79
N LYS A 112 1.71 3.03 -19.19
CA LYS A 112 2.67 3.74 -20.04
C LYS A 112 2.14 3.92 -21.46
N CYS A 113 1.51 2.89 -22.04
CA CYS A 113 0.88 2.98 -23.35
C CYS A 113 -0.25 4.03 -23.41
N THR A 114 -0.97 4.26 -22.31
CA THR A 114 -2.00 5.33 -22.28
C THR A 114 -1.41 6.72 -22.09
N ALA A 115 -0.26 6.87 -21.42
CA ALA A 115 0.41 8.15 -21.21
C ALA A 115 1.20 8.65 -22.44
N CYS A 116 1.67 7.76 -23.31
CA CYS A 116 2.39 8.13 -24.53
C CYS A 116 1.49 8.39 -25.76
N ASN A 117 0.18 8.11 -25.65
CA ASN A 117 -0.81 8.28 -26.74
C ASN A 117 -1.70 9.52 -26.53
N GLY A 118 -1.33 10.44 -25.63
CA GLY A 118 -1.97 11.74 -25.43
C GLY A 118 -0.94 12.85 -25.58
#